data_AF-A0A5K1BP58-F1
#
_entry.id   AF-A0A5K1BP58-F1
#
_cell.length_a   1.000
_cell.length_b   1.000
_cell.length_c   1.000
_cell.angle_alpha   90.00
_cell.angle_beta   90.00
_cell.angle_gamma   90.00
#
_symmetry.space_group_name_H-M   'P 1'
#
loop_
_entity.id
_entity.type
_entity.pdbx_description
1 polymer ?
#
loop_
_entity_poly.entity_id
_entity_poly.type
_entity_poly.pdbx_seq_one_letter_code
_entity_poly.pdbx_strand_id
1 'polypeptide(L)'
;MKETARIRRTPTTETMSKWQCTAGSCFLCAMKESNPCKRMAAFSKYFKEVAHNDDPDLVLVLSSLWSIAMKQPDDPEFPMFGIFHSMSQLIERALNDKEWLHSGQNVYIPYYAAHIIGSYTMNMEEFAEEAVRAGVIPPLVELMKGSLSWVEQRVAVRALGHLASYDKTFESVGSEDEEVEKIVRLAMEVASGSVDVVYVEFIMKERRLSYQSDLLTRGLGDEGMENKKAEEWASQMQCWSLHLLNCFASKERGLGLILQDEFLRDICGMWGGITSENSSAGIGLMRILCYKALGRNRIAGCRE
;
A
#
# COMPACT_ATOMS: atom_id res chain seq x y z
N MET A 1 -29.00 -31.49 33.30
CA MET A 1 -29.82 -31.17 32.11
C MET A 1 -28.88 -30.69 31.02
N LYS A 2 -28.77 -31.45 29.91
CA LYS A 2 -27.93 -31.10 28.76
C LYS A 2 -28.76 -30.25 27.82
N GLU A 3 -28.37 -29.00 27.62
CA GLU A 3 -29.01 -28.11 26.66
C GLU A 3 -28.31 -28.30 25.31
N THR A 4 -28.99 -28.99 24.39
CA THR A 4 -28.53 -29.26 23.03
C THR A 4 -28.55 -27.97 22.21
N ALA A 5 -27.37 -27.48 21.86
CA ALA A 5 -27.18 -26.40 20.90
C ALA A 5 -27.83 -26.77 19.55
N ARG A 6 -28.81 -25.97 19.14
CA ARG A 6 -29.51 -26.11 17.86
C ARG A 6 -28.56 -25.63 16.76
N ILE A 7 -27.93 -26.59 16.06
CA ILE A 7 -27.14 -26.35 14.84
C ILE A 7 -28.04 -25.59 13.85
N ARG A 8 -27.73 -24.32 13.58
CA ARG A 8 -28.35 -23.57 12.49
C ARG A 8 -27.91 -24.24 11.19
N ARG A 9 -28.86 -24.85 10.49
CA ARG A 9 -28.67 -25.44 9.16
C ARG A 9 -28.15 -24.37 8.20
N THR A 10 -27.09 -24.70 7.47
CA THR A 10 -26.65 -23.96 6.29
C THR A 10 -27.80 -23.87 5.29
N PRO A 11 -28.08 -22.70 4.70
CA PRO A 11 -29.06 -22.60 3.63
C PRO A 11 -28.53 -23.35 2.40
N THR A 12 -29.35 -24.21 1.81
CA THR A 12 -29.08 -24.84 0.52
C THR A 12 -29.08 -23.79 -0.60
N THR A 13 -28.29 -24.08 -1.64
CA THR A 13 -27.99 -23.25 -2.82
C THR A 13 -29.21 -22.67 -3.55
N GLU A 14 -30.43 -23.17 -3.31
CA GLU A 14 -31.66 -22.66 -3.92
C GLU A 14 -32.28 -21.46 -3.17
N THR A 15 -31.92 -21.22 -1.91
CA THR A 15 -32.49 -20.12 -1.10
C THR A 15 -31.77 -18.77 -1.24
N MET A 16 -30.65 -18.71 -1.97
CA MET A 16 -29.95 -17.46 -2.31
C MET A 16 -30.53 -16.74 -3.55
N SER A 17 -31.56 -17.31 -4.18
CA SER A 17 -32.05 -16.89 -5.51
C SER A 17 -33.04 -15.71 -5.52
N LYS A 18 -33.27 -15.01 -4.40
CA LYS A 18 -34.22 -13.87 -4.39
C LYS A 18 -33.97 -12.78 -3.34
N TRP A 19 -32.71 -12.50 -3.00
CA TRP A 19 -32.38 -11.18 -2.45
C TRP A 19 -32.06 -10.25 -3.63
N GLN A 20 -33.08 -9.52 -4.10
CA GLN A 20 -32.87 -8.42 -5.03
C GLN A 20 -32.17 -7.32 -4.26
N CYS A 21 -30.89 -7.13 -4.54
CA CYS A 21 -30.16 -5.95 -4.08
C CYS A 21 -30.88 -4.70 -4.62
N THR A 22 -31.47 -3.92 -3.72
CA THR A 22 -32.19 -2.68 -4.06
C THR A 22 -31.24 -1.49 -4.18
N ALA A 23 -29.97 -1.64 -3.79
CA ALA A 23 -28.96 -0.61 -3.93
C ALA A 23 -28.50 -0.53 -5.39
N GLY A 24 -28.87 0.55 -6.08
CA GLY A 24 -28.43 0.84 -7.45
C GLY A 24 -26.95 1.21 -7.58
N SER A 25 -26.11 0.83 -6.62
CA SER A 25 -24.67 1.03 -6.56
C SER A 25 -23.95 -0.14 -5.85
N CYS A 26 -24.49 -1.35 -5.86
CA CYS A 26 -23.76 -2.50 -5.29
C CYS A 26 -22.66 -3.02 -6.23
N PHE A 27 -21.43 -3.17 -5.71
CA PHE A 27 -20.29 -3.71 -6.46
C PHE A 27 -20.56 -5.11 -7.03
N LEU A 28 -21.11 -6.02 -6.23
CA LEU A 28 -21.38 -7.40 -6.67
C LEU A 28 -22.46 -7.45 -7.76
N CYS A 29 -23.41 -6.51 -7.76
CA CYS A 29 -24.37 -6.38 -8.85
C CYS A 29 -23.70 -5.87 -10.12
N ALA A 30 -22.83 -4.87 -10.01
CA ALA A 30 -22.04 -4.38 -11.15
C ALA A 30 -21.18 -5.50 -11.77
N MET A 31 -20.54 -6.33 -10.94
CA MET A 31 -19.76 -7.49 -11.38
C MET A 31 -20.57 -8.55 -12.14
N LYS A 32 -21.88 -8.67 -11.86
CA LYS A 32 -22.78 -9.65 -12.51
C LYS A 32 -23.50 -9.10 -13.74
N GLU A 33 -23.40 -7.79 -14.00
CA GLU A 33 -24.06 -7.15 -15.14
C GLU A 33 -23.37 -7.58 -16.44
N SER A 34 -24.12 -8.27 -17.30
CA SER A 34 -23.60 -8.81 -18.56
C SER A 34 -23.61 -7.79 -19.69
N ASN A 35 -24.40 -6.72 -19.58
CA ASN A 35 -24.40 -5.63 -20.54
C ASN A 35 -23.23 -4.66 -20.26
N PRO A 36 -22.26 -4.50 -21.19
CA PRO A 36 -21.09 -3.67 -20.96
C PRO A 36 -21.43 -2.22 -20.58
N CYS A 37 -22.34 -1.56 -21.31
CA CYS A 37 -22.71 -0.17 -21.02
C CYS A 37 -23.31 0.00 -19.62
N LYS A 38 -24.15 -0.94 -19.19
CA LYS A 38 -24.74 -0.91 -17.83
C LYS A 38 -23.68 -1.21 -16.76
N ARG A 39 -22.77 -2.15 -17.02
CA ARG A 39 -21.66 -2.50 -16.13
C ARG A 39 -20.74 -1.30 -15.90
N MET A 40 -20.36 -0.61 -16.98
CA MET A 40 -19.57 0.63 -16.92
C MET A 40 -20.26 1.70 -16.09
N ALA A 41 -21.54 2.01 -16.37
CA ALA A 41 -22.30 3.00 -15.62
C ALA A 41 -22.44 2.62 -14.14
N ALA A 42 -22.61 1.34 -13.83
CA ALA A 42 -22.68 0.83 -12.47
C ALA A 42 -21.35 0.99 -11.71
N PHE A 43 -20.21 0.69 -12.33
CA PHE A 43 -18.90 0.90 -11.69
C PHE A 43 -18.58 2.38 -11.50
N SER A 44 -18.81 3.23 -12.52
CA SER A 44 -18.61 4.67 -12.36
C SER A 44 -19.44 5.25 -11.22
N LYS A 45 -20.68 4.78 -11.07
CA LYS A 45 -21.53 5.18 -9.93
C LYS A 45 -21.00 4.63 -8.61
N TYR A 46 -20.65 3.35 -8.55
CA TYR A 46 -20.11 2.72 -7.35
C TYR A 46 -18.88 3.47 -6.82
N PHE A 47 -17.87 3.66 -7.67
CA PHE A 47 -16.61 4.31 -7.30
C PHE A 47 -16.82 5.78 -6.87
N LYS A 48 -17.78 6.48 -7.46
CA LYS A 48 -18.12 7.84 -7.01
C LYS A 48 -18.71 7.89 -5.59
N GLU A 49 -19.46 6.88 -5.19
CA GLU A 49 -20.23 6.88 -3.94
C GLU A 49 -19.51 6.14 -2.80
N VAL A 50 -18.64 5.17 -3.10
CA VAL A 50 -18.09 4.20 -2.13
C VAL A 50 -17.42 4.86 -0.92
N ALA A 51 -16.70 5.96 -1.09
CA ALA A 51 -16.01 6.63 0.01
C ALA A 51 -16.97 7.30 1.01
N HIS A 52 -18.21 7.59 0.60
CA HIS A 52 -19.21 8.31 1.38
C HIS A 52 -20.28 7.39 1.98
N ASN A 53 -20.29 6.11 1.59
CA ASN A 53 -21.27 5.14 2.04
C ASN A 53 -20.70 4.31 3.21
N ASP A 54 -21.51 4.09 4.24
CA ASP A 54 -21.18 3.17 5.33
C ASP A 54 -21.64 1.75 4.99
N ASP A 55 -21.00 1.16 3.98
CA ASP A 55 -21.25 -0.23 3.58
C ASP A 55 -20.48 -1.20 4.50
N PRO A 56 -21.17 -2.03 5.31
CA PRO A 56 -20.51 -2.99 6.19
C PRO A 56 -19.67 -4.04 5.46
N ASP A 57 -19.94 -4.28 4.17
CA ASP A 57 -19.24 -5.26 3.35
C ASP A 57 -18.07 -4.64 2.54
N LEU A 58 -17.77 -3.35 2.72
CA LEU A 58 -16.76 -2.62 1.94
C LEU A 58 -15.38 -3.31 1.98
N VAL A 59 -14.97 -3.81 3.13
CA VAL A 59 -13.67 -4.50 3.28
C VAL A 59 -13.59 -5.76 2.41
N LEU A 60 -14.68 -6.51 2.30
CA LEU A 60 -14.74 -7.69 1.43
C LEU A 60 -14.62 -7.28 -0.05
N VAL A 61 -15.26 -6.16 -0.43
CA VAL A 61 -15.15 -5.60 -1.77
C VAL A 61 -13.72 -5.16 -2.07
N LEU A 62 -13.08 -4.41 -1.17
CA LEU A 62 -11.71 -3.94 -1.36
C LEU A 62 -10.69 -5.11 -1.39
N SER A 63 -10.85 -6.11 -0.52
CA SER A 63 -10.01 -7.32 -0.58
C SER A 63 -10.17 -8.04 -1.92
N SER A 64 -11.38 -8.06 -2.49
CA SER A 64 -11.64 -8.65 -3.81
C SER A 64 -11.03 -7.82 -4.94
N LEU A 65 -11.20 -6.49 -4.89
CA LEU A 65 -10.59 -5.54 -5.84
C LEU A 65 -9.07 -5.65 -5.84
N TRP A 66 -8.44 -5.70 -4.66
CA TRP A 66 -7.01 -5.93 -4.53
C TRP A 66 -6.59 -7.26 -5.15
N SER A 67 -7.33 -8.35 -4.89
CA SER A 67 -7.04 -9.64 -5.53
C SER A 67 -7.15 -9.59 -7.05
N ILE A 68 -8.06 -8.79 -7.62
CA ILE A 68 -8.20 -8.60 -9.06
C ILE A 68 -7.01 -7.78 -9.58
N ALA A 69 -6.72 -6.64 -8.96
CA ALA A 69 -5.60 -5.77 -9.32
C ALA A 69 -4.25 -6.51 -9.30
N MET A 70 -4.04 -7.42 -8.35
CA MET A 70 -2.82 -8.25 -8.30
C MET A 70 -2.74 -9.30 -9.42
N LYS A 71 -3.88 -9.81 -9.90
CA LYS A 71 -3.93 -10.83 -10.97
C LYS A 71 -3.89 -10.21 -12.35
N GLN A 72 -4.46 -9.02 -12.49
CA GLN A 72 -4.67 -8.32 -13.75
C GLN A 72 -4.32 -6.82 -13.56
N PRO A 73 -3.04 -6.50 -13.25
CA PRO A 73 -2.62 -5.13 -12.97
C PRO A 73 -2.75 -4.20 -14.17
N ASP A 74 -2.79 -4.77 -15.38
CA ASP A 74 -2.85 -4.02 -16.64
C ASP A 74 -4.28 -3.93 -17.19
N ASP A 75 -5.28 -4.49 -16.49
CA ASP A 75 -6.70 -4.41 -16.89
C ASP A 75 -7.26 -3.00 -16.61
N PRO A 76 -7.70 -2.27 -17.64
CA PRO A 76 -8.15 -0.89 -17.49
C PRO A 76 -9.55 -0.76 -16.89
N GLU A 77 -10.31 -1.86 -16.69
CA GLU A 77 -11.72 -1.80 -16.32
C GLU A 77 -11.97 -0.89 -15.11
N PHE A 78 -11.29 -1.10 -13.98
CA PHE A 78 -11.50 -0.25 -12.80
C PHE A 78 -10.76 1.09 -12.85
N PRO A 79 -9.50 1.17 -13.33
CA PRO A 79 -8.83 2.45 -13.60
C PRO A 79 -9.69 3.43 -14.39
N MET A 80 -10.35 2.96 -15.47
CA MET A 80 -11.21 3.80 -16.33
C MET A 80 -12.47 4.34 -15.64
N PHE A 81 -12.90 3.74 -14.52
CA PHE A 81 -14.15 4.12 -13.84
C PHE A 81 -13.93 4.78 -12.48
N GLY A 82 -12.72 5.25 -12.19
CA GLY A 82 -12.44 6.14 -11.06
C GLY A 82 -12.00 5.43 -9.79
N ILE A 83 -11.50 4.19 -9.87
CA ILE A 83 -11.02 3.45 -8.69
C ILE A 83 -9.96 4.23 -7.90
N PHE A 84 -9.03 4.93 -8.58
CA PHE A 84 -7.97 5.70 -7.91
C PHE A 84 -8.53 6.83 -7.05
N HIS A 85 -9.53 7.55 -7.57
CA HIS A 85 -10.17 8.63 -6.82
C HIS A 85 -10.87 8.09 -5.58
N SER A 86 -11.59 6.98 -5.71
CA SER A 86 -12.23 6.31 -4.58
C SER A 86 -11.23 5.84 -3.53
N MET A 87 -10.13 5.22 -3.95
CA MET A 87 -9.11 4.74 -3.00
C MET A 87 -8.43 5.90 -2.28
N SER A 88 -8.17 7.01 -2.99
CA SER A 88 -7.66 8.24 -2.40
C SER A 88 -8.60 8.77 -1.30
N GLN A 89 -9.88 8.93 -1.62
CA GLN A 89 -10.88 9.41 -0.66
C GLN A 89 -11.07 8.48 0.55
N LEU A 90 -10.97 7.16 0.36
CA LEU A 90 -11.04 6.20 1.46
C LEU A 90 -9.84 6.32 2.41
N ILE A 91 -8.64 6.56 1.89
CA ILE A 91 -7.46 6.82 2.72
C ILE A 91 -7.61 8.16 3.44
N GLU A 92 -8.05 9.21 2.75
CA GLU A 92 -8.31 10.52 3.37
C GLU A 92 -9.35 10.43 4.49
N ARG A 93 -10.43 9.68 4.27
CA ARG A 93 -11.45 9.46 5.30
C ARG A 93 -10.87 8.74 6.51
N ALA A 94 -10.07 7.70 6.31
CA ALA A 94 -9.41 6.99 7.40
C ALA A 94 -8.47 7.88 8.22
N LEU A 95 -7.75 8.80 7.57
CA LEU A 95 -6.84 9.73 8.23
C LEU A 95 -7.58 10.79 9.05
N ASN A 96 -8.79 11.20 8.61
CA ASN A 96 -9.51 12.33 9.19
C ASN A 96 -10.70 11.95 10.09
N ASP A 97 -11.23 10.74 9.97
CA ASP A 97 -12.40 10.26 10.70
C ASP A 97 -12.07 8.99 11.50
N LYS A 98 -11.63 9.20 12.74
CA LYS A 98 -11.27 8.10 13.65
C LYS A 98 -12.47 7.27 14.07
N GLU A 99 -13.66 7.87 14.18
CA GLU A 99 -14.86 7.11 14.56
C GLU A 99 -15.24 6.15 13.44
N TRP A 100 -15.21 6.62 12.20
CA TRP A 100 -15.41 5.76 11.03
C TRP A 100 -14.33 4.68 10.92
N LEU A 101 -13.05 5.02 11.10
CA LEU A 101 -11.95 4.05 10.99
C LEU A 101 -12.10 2.88 11.96
N HIS A 102 -12.56 3.14 13.20
CA HIS A 102 -12.74 2.12 14.22
C HIS A 102 -14.13 1.45 14.18
N SER A 103 -14.98 1.82 13.22
CA SER A 103 -16.29 1.19 13.01
C SER A 103 -16.14 -0.12 12.23
N GLY A 104 -16.66 -1.21 12.79
CA GLY A 104 -16.70 -2.52 12.14
C GLY A 104 -15.30 -3.00 11.70
N GLN A 105 -15.11 -3.15 10.39
CA GLN A 105 -13.84 -3.59 9.79
C GLN A 105 -13.12 -2.45 9.06
N ASN A 106 -13.49 -1.18 9.24
CA ASN A 106 -12.93 -0.09 8.45
C ASN A 106 -11.42 0.11 8.64
N VAL A 107 -10.84 -0.38 9.73
CA VAL A 107 -9.39 -0.39 10.00
C VAL A 107 -8.57 -1.06 8.88
N TYR A 108 -9.15 -1.99 8.12
CA TYR A 108 -8.48 -2.66 6.99
C TYR A 108 -8.49 -1.85 5.69
N ILE A 109 -9.37 -0.85 5.58
CA ILE A 109 -9.61 -0.13 4.32
C ILE A 109 -8.35 0.57 3.79
N PRO A 110 -7.59 1.33 4.60
CA PRO A 110 -6.44 2.09 4.09
C PRO A 110 -5.36 1.18 3.52
N TYR A 111 -5.14 0.03 4.16
CA TYR A 111 -4.25 -1.00 3.67
C TYR A 111 -4.64 -1.45 2.27
N TYR A 112 -5.89 -1.89 2.06
CA TYR A 112 -6.33 -2.36 0.76
C TYR A 112 -6.35 -1.25 -0.29
N ALA A 113 -6.78 -0.04 0.08
CA ALA A 113 -6.85 1.10 -0.82
C ALA A 113 -5.47 1.47 -1.38
N ALA A 114 -4.46 1.61 -0.52
CA ALA A 114 -3.09 1.86 -0.95
C ALA A 114 -2.52 0.70 -1.77
N HIS A 115 -2.85 -0.54 -1.43
CA HIS A 115 -2.42 -1.72 -2.18
C HIS A 115 -3.01 -1.76 -3.59
N ILE A 116 -4.29 -1.42 -3.75
CA ILE A 116 -4.99 -1.33 -5.05
C ILE A 116 -4.32 -0.28 -5.92
N ILE A 117 -4.07 0.92 -5.39
CA ILE A 117 -3.37 1.99 -6.10
C ILE A 117 -2.03 1.46 -6.60
N GLY A 118 -1.18 0.98 -5.69
CA GLY A 118 0.14 0.49 -6.04
C GLY A 118 0.11 -0.73 -6.98
N SER A 119 -0.94 -1.54 -7.01
CA SER A 119 -1.02 -2.70 -7.92
C SER A 119 -1.36 -2.31 -9.35
N TYR A 120 -2.29 -1.38 -9.57
CA TYR A 120 -2.57 -0.91 -10.94
C TYR A 120 -1.45 -0.04 -11.51
N THR A 121 -0.73 0.71 -10.67
CA THR A 121 0.34 1.61 -11.14
C THR A 121 1.69 0.91 -11.31
N MET A 122 1.78 -0.42 -11.16
CA MET A 122 3.09 -1.09 -11.12
C MET A 122 3.74 -1.31 -12.49
N ASN A 123 2.93 -1.40 -13.54
CA ASN A 123 3.40 -1.75 -14.89
C ASN A 123 3.02 -0.71 -15.97
N MET A 124 1.95 0.07 -15.74
CA MET A 124 1.35 0.95 -16.74
C MET A 124 1.54 2.42 -16.37
N GLU A 125 2.32 3.16 -17.16
CA GLU A 125 2.56 4.60 -16.95
C GLU A 125 1.24 5.40 -17.03
N GLU A 126 0.34 5.03 -17.93
CA GLU A 126 -0.95 5.69 -18.10
C GLU A 126 -1.84 5.58 -16.85
N PHE A 127 -1.74 4.45 -16.13
CA PHE A 127 -2.46 4.25 -14.88
C PHE A 127 -1.82 5.06 -13.74
N ALA A 128 -0.50 5.19 -13.73
CA ALA A 128 0.19 6.08 -12.80
C ALA A 128 -0.23 7.54 -13.02
N GLU A 129 -0.29 8.02 -14.28
CA GLU A 129 -0.75 9.36 -14.61
C GLU A 129 -2.19 9.61 -14.13
N GLU A 130 -3.09 8.63 -14.34
CA GLU A 130 -4.47 8.72 -13.88
C GLU A 130 -4.57 8.73 -12.35
N ALA A 131 -3.79 7.90 -11.66
CA ALA A 131 -3.74 7.89 -10.20
C ALA A 131 -3.26 9.24 -9.64
N VAL A 132 -2.24 9.85 -10.25
CA VAL A 132 -1.78 11.20 -9.90
C VAL A 132 -2.89 12.22 -10.09
N ARG A 133 -3.57 12.22 -11.25
CA ARG A 133 -4.72 13.13 -11.50
C ARG A 133 -5.85 12.94 -10.49
N ALA A 134 -6.04 11.72 -10.00
CA ALA A 134 -7.03 11.39 -8.98
C ALA A 134 -6.64 11.83 -7.56
N GLY A 135 -5.44 12.39 -7.36
CA GLY A 135 -5.00 12.97 -6.09
C GLY A 135 -4.48 11.95 -5.07
N VAL A 136 -3.92 10.82 -5.51
CA VAL A 136 -3.48 9.75 -4.57
C VAL A 136 -2.24 10.13 -3.74
N ILE A 137 -1.41 11.08 -4.18
CA ILE A 137 -0.09 11.33 -3.58
C ILE A 137 -0.19 11.85 -2.14
N PRO A 138 -0.93 12.93 -1.82
CA PRO A 138 -0.99 13.44 -0.45
C PRO A 138 -1.42 12.40 0.59
N PRO A 139 -2.52 11.63 0.42
CA PRO A 139 -2.88 10.60 1.39
C PRO A 139 -1.87 9.46 1.49
N LEU A 140 -1.21 9.07 0.39
CA LEU A 140 -0.13 8.08 0.44
C LEU A 140 1.09 8.58 1.22
N VAL A 141 1.46 9.85 1.09
CA VAL A 141 2.54 10.46 1.87
C VAL A 141 2.19 10.49 3.36
N GLU A 142 0.94 10.78 3.72
CA GLU A 142 0.50 10.69 5.12
C GLU A 142 0.55 9.27 5.67
N LEU A 143 0.16 8.25 4.88
CA LEU A 143 0.34 6.86 5.30
C LEU A 143 1.83 6.49 5.44
N MET A 144 2.69 6.95 4.53
CA MET A 144 4.14 6.72 4.59
C MET A 144 4.78 7.33 5.84
N LYS A 145 4.22 8.41 6.41
CA LYS A 145 4.65 8.96 7.71
C LYS A 145 4.33 8.05 8.90
N GLY A 146 3.55 6.99 8.70
CA GLY A 146 3.06 6.15 9.80
C GLY A 146 1.86 6.76 10.52
N SER A 147 1.10 7.66 9.90
CA SER A 147 -0.08 8.30 10.51
C SER A 147 -1.17 7.33 10.96
N LEU A 148 -1.13 6.07 10.50
CA LEU A 148 -1.95 4.96 10.98
C LEU A 148 -1.09 3.89 11.66
N SER A 149 -0.52 2.96 10.89
CA SER A 149 0.42 1.96 11.40
C SER A 149 1.48 1.56 10.36
N TRP A 150 2.48 0.80 10.80
CA TRP A 150 3.51 0.22 9.92
C TRP A 150 2.94 -0.63 8.76
N VAL A 151 1.74 -1.21 8.92
CA VAL A 151 1.09 -2.03 7.89
C VAL A 151 0.69 -1.17 6.69
N GLU A 152 0.10 0.00 6.94
CA GLU A 152 -0.27 0.95 5.89
C GLU A 152 0.97 1.66 5.33
N GLN A 153 1.94 1.97 6.19
CA GLN A 153 3.22 2.59 5.80
C GLN A 153 3.93 1.78 4.70
N ARG A 154 4.00 0.44 4.86
CA ARG A 154 4.61 -0.47 3.88
C ARG A 154 3.97 -0.38 2.50
N VAL A 155 2.64 -0.37 2.44
CA VAL A 155 1.91 -0.39 1.16
C VAL A 155 1.90 1.00 0.51
N ALA A 156 1.94 2.06 1.32
CA ALA A 156 2.05 3.43 0.86
C ALA A 156 3.40 3.70 0.19
N VAL A 157 4.51 3.29 0.81
CA VAL A 157 5.85 3.46 0.21
C VAL A 157 5.99 2.66 -1.08
N ARG A 158 5.39 1.46 -1.17
CA ARG A 158 5.32 0.69 -2.42
C ARG A 158 4.60 1.47 -3.52
N ALA A 159 3.41 2.01 -3.22
CA ALA A 159 2.62 2.76 -4.20
C ALA A 159 3.36 4.02 -4.68
N LEU A 160 3.95 4.79 -3.76
CA LEU A 160 4.77 5.96 -4.10
C LEU A 160 5.99 5.57 -4.93
N GLY A 161 6.65 4.45 -4.62
CA GLY A 161 7.75 3.90 -5.41
C GLY A 161 7.37 3.65 -6.86
N HIS A 162 6.21 3.04 -7.11
CA HIS A 162 5.72 2.84 -8.48
C HIS A 162 5.41 4.16 -9.19
N LEU A 163 4.73 5.10 -8.52
CA LEU A 163 4.44 6.42 -9.08
C LEU A 163 5.72 7.21 -9.41
N ALA A 164 6.76 7.10 -8.59
CA ALA A 164 8.05 7.75 -8.82
C ALA A 164 8.91 7.04 -9.88
N SER A 165 8.54 5.85 -10.32
CA SER A 165 9.33 5.07 -11.29
C SER A 165 9.20 5.57 -12.73
N TYR A 166 8.13 6.32 -13.03
CA TYR A 166 7.88 6.84 -14.37
C TYR A 166 8.27 8.32 -14.50
N ASP A 167 8.83 8.68 -15.64
CA ASP A 167 9.30 10.03 -15.92
C ASP A 167 8.17 11.06 -15.84
N LYS A 168 6.97 10.71 -16.32
CA LYS A 168 5.83 11.63 -16.35
C LYS A 168 5.19 11.89 -14.99
N THR A 169 5.31 10.97 -14.04
CA THR A 169 4.69 11.08 -12.72
C THR A 169 5.68 11.37 -11.61
N PHE A 170 6.98 11.25 -11.87
CA PHE A 170 8.04 11.51 -10.90
C PHE A 170 7.92 12.90 -10.26
N GLU A 171 7.81 13.96 -11.06
CA GLU A 171 7.70 15.34 -10.55
C GLU A 171 6.43 15.54 -9.72
N SER A 172 5.37 14.75 -9.94
CA SER A 172 4.18 14.85 -9.07
C SER A 172 4.42 14.29 -7.67
N VAL A 173 5.33 13.30 -7.52
CA VAL A 173 5.69 12.75 -6.21
C VAL A 173 6.57 13.72 -5.41
N GLY A 174 7.36 14.55 -6.08
CA GLY A 174 8.04 15.69 -5.48
C GLY A 174 8.74 16.53 -6.54
N SER A 175 8.22 17.73 -6.82
CA SER A 175 8.77 18.63 -7.84
C SER A 175 9.63 19.72 -7.26
N GLU A 176 9.21 20.30 -6.13
CA GLU A 176 9.92 21.39 -5.48
C GLU A 176 10.98 20.85 -4.51
N ASP A 177 12.08 21.57 -4.33
CA ASP A 177 13.20 21.11 -3.50
C ASP A 177 12.77 20.78 -2.05
N GLU A 178 11.80 21.51 -1.50
CA GLU A 178 11.22 21.23 -0.17
C GLU A 178 10.45 19.90 -0.14
N GLU A 179 9.67 19.61 -1.19
CA GLU A 179 8.91 18.35 -1.30
C GLU A 179 9.86 17.17 -1.50
N VAL A 180 10.86 17.33 -2.38
CA VAL A 180 11.93 16.35 -2.57
C VAL A 180 12.63 16.06 -1.24
N GLU A 181 13.02 17.09 -0.50
CA GLU A 181 13.69 16.92 0.80
C GLU A 181 12.79 16.14 1.77
N LYS A 182 11.52 16.51 1.87
CA LYS A 182 10.55 15.83 2.73
C LYS A 182 10.38 14.35 2.37
N ILE A 183 10.18 14.03 1.10
CA ILE A 183 9.97 12.64 0.65
C ILE A 183 11.24 11.81 0.82
N VAL A 184 12.40 12.37 0.46
CA VAL A 184 13.69 11.67 0.59
C VAL A 184 14.03 11.40 2.05
N ARG A 185 13.87 12.39 2.96
CA ARG A 185 14.06 12.17 4.40
C ARG A 185 13.13 11.10 4.93
N LEU A 186 11.85 11.16 4.58
CA LEU A 186 10.89 10.17 5.03
C LEU A 186 11.25 8.76 4.50
N ALA A 187 11.68 8.64 3.25
CA ALA A 187 12.12 7.36 2.70
C ALA A 187 13.38 6.82 3.39
N MET A 188 14.33 7.70 3.74
CA MET A 188 15.51 7.33 4.53
C MET A 188 15.12 6.85 5.93
N GLU A 189 14.23 7.56 6.62
CA GLU A 189 13.72 7.19 7.95
C GLU A 189 13.03 5.83 7.93
N VAL A 190 12.15 5.58 6.95
CA VAL A 190 11.46 4.28 6.82
C VAL A 190 12.46 3.18 6.45
N ALA A 191 13.43 3.44 5.56
CA ALA A 191 14.45 2.46 5.19
C ALA A 191 15.29 2.03 6.41
N SER A 192 15.82 2.98 7.18
CA SER A 192 16.64 2.71 8.37
C SER A 192 15.82 2.12 9.52
N GLY A 193 14.59 2.60 9.75
CA GLY A 193 13.79 2.24 10.93
C GLY A 193 12.81 1.07 10.75
N SER A 194 12.61 0.57 9.54
CA SER A 194 11.54 -0.41 9.23
C SER A 194 11.55 -1.67 10.11
N VAL A 195 12.71 -2.24 10.38
CA VAL A 195 12.84 -3.43 11.24
C VAL A 195 12.48 -3.09 12.69
N ASP A 196 13.01 -1.98 13.20
CA ASP A 196 12.79 -1.55 14.58
C ASP A 196 11.32 -1.22 14.84
N VAL A 197 10.68 -0.50 13.91
CA VAL A 197 9.25 -0.16 13.99
C VAL A 197 8.41 -1.43 14.11
N VAL A 198 8.61 -2.42 13.23
CA VAL A 198 7.83 -3.68 13.30
C VAL A 198 8.14 -4.48 14.56
N TYR A 199 9.40 -4.47 15.00
CA TYR A 199 9.79 -5.18 16.22
C TYR A 199 9.12 -4.57 17.46
N VAL A 200 9.15 -3.25 17.60
CA VAL A 200 8.59 -2.51 18.73
C VAL A 200 7.06 -2.46 18.70
N GLU A 201 6.47 -2.26 17.52
CA GLU A 201 5.03 -2.05 17.38
C GLU A 201 4.22 -3.33 17.25
N PHE A 202 4.84 -4.46 16.89
CA PHE A 202 4.12 -5.72 16.69
C PHE A 202 4.78 -6.91 17.42
N ILE A 203 6.05 -7.21 17.16
CA ILE A 203 6.68 -8.45 17.65
C ILE A 203 6.79 -8.45 19.18
N MET A 204 7.27 -7.35 19.78
CA MET A 204 7.41 -7.20 21.23
C MET A 204 6.10 -6.91 21.97
N LYS A 205 4.97 -6.70 21.27
CA LYS A 205 3.71 -6.37 21.91
C LYS A 205 3.07 -7.60 22.53
N GLU A 206 2.79 -7.54 23.83
CA GLU A 206 1.96 -8.53 24.53
C GLU A 206 0.52 -8.60 23.97
N ARG A 207 0.00 -7.46 23.51
CA ARG A 207 -1.34 -7.35 22.90
C ARG A 207 -1.24 -6.70 21.54
N ARG A 208 -1.28 -7.53 20.50
CA ARG A 208 -1.26 -7.12 19.10
C ARG A 208 -2.64 -6.65 18.65
N LEU A 209 -2.66 -5.73 17.68
CA LEU A 209 -3.91 -5.36 17.01
C LEU A 209 -4.32 -6.50 16.09
N SER A 210 -5.51 -7.07 16.31
CA SER A 210 -5.94 -8.29 15.60
C SER A 210 -5.94 -8.12 14.08
N TYR A 211 -6.27 -6.92 13.58
CA TYR A 211 -6.28 -6.68 12.14
C TYR A 211 -4.90 -6.82 11.48
N GLN A 212 -3.82 -6.50 12.21
CA GLN A 212 -2.46 -6.66 11.70
C GLN A 212 -2.12 -8.16 11.60
N SER A 213 -2.44 -8.94 12.64
CA SER A 213 -2.34 -10.41 12.62
C SER A 213 -3.16 -11.04 11.48
N ASP A 214 -4.39 -10.57 11.31
CA ASP A 214 -5.31 -11.04 10.28
C ASP A 214 -4.78 -10.73 8.87
N LEU A 215 -4.19 -9.55 8.65
CA LEU A 215 -3.56 -9.20 7.38
C LEU A 215 -2.31 -10.05 7.07
N LEU A 216 -1.51 -10.38 8.09
CA LEU A 216 -0.30 -11.17 7.93
C LEU A 216 -0.59 -12.64 7.60
N THR A 217 -1.62 -13.22 8.23
CA THR A 217 -1.82 -14.68 8.25
C THR A 217 -3.21 -15.13 7.78
N ARG A 218 -4.08 -14.18 7.38
CA ARG A 218 -5.50 -14.39 7.12
C ARG A 218 -6.27 -14.94 8.33
N GLY A 219 -5.79 -14.62 9.53
CA GLY A 219 -6.37 -15.05 10.81
C GLY A 219 -6.17 -16.53 11.14
N LEU A 220 -5.22 -17.20 10.45
CA LEU A 220 -4.96 -18.64 10.59
C LEU A 220 -3.57 -18.95 11.17
N GLY A 221 -2.74 -17.94 11.40
CA GLY A 221 -1.38 -18.12 11.89
C GLY A 221 -1.30 -18.22 13.41
N ASP A 222 -0.26 -18.93 13.88
CA ASP A 222 0.20 -18.82 15.27
C ASP A 222 1.19 -17.67 15.42
N GLU A 223 1.59 -17.38 16.66
CA GLU A 223 2.53 -16.30 16.98
C GLU A 223 3.85 -16.43 16.20
N GLY A 224 4.34 -17.65 15.98
CA GLY A 224 5.56 -17.91 15.21
C GLY A 224 5.42 -17.53 13.74
N MET A 225 4.28 -17.91 13.12
CA MET A 225 3.97 -17.53 11.73
C MET A 225 3.76 -16.03 11.60
N GLU A 226 3.06 -15.40 12.55
CA GLU A 226 2.87 -13.95 12.59
C GLU A 226 4.22 -13.21 12.66
N ASN A 227 5.12 -13.62 13.55
CA ASN A 227 6.44 -13.01 13.70
C ASN A 227 7.25 -13.10 12.41
N LYS A 228 7.30 -14.29 11.81
CA LYS A 228 7.99 -14.49 10.54
C LYS A 228 7.41 -13.62 9.43
N LYS A 229 6.08 -13.53 9.34
CA LYS A 229 5.40 -12.68 8.34
C LYS A 229 5.65 -11.20 8.59
N ALA A 230 5.70 -10.77 9.86
CA ALA A 230 6.00 -9.41 10.23
C ALA A 230 7.44 -9.03 9.83
N GLU A 231 8.41 -9.89 10.09
CA GLU A 231 9.80 -9.71 9.63
C GLU A 231 9.91 -9.63 8.11
N GLU A 232 9.20 -10.52 7.38
CA GLU A 232 9.12 -10.46 5.91
C GLU A 232 8.54 -9.12 5.43
N TRP A 233 7.53 -8.57 6.13
CA TRP A 233 6.90 -7.30 5.77
C TRP A 233 7.77 -6.09 6.13
N ALA A 234 8.50 -6.13 7.25
CA ALA A 234 9.48 -5.12 7.62
C ALA A 234 10.56 -5.01 6.54
N SER A 235 11.05 -6.17 6.09
CA SER A 235 12.00 -6.28 5.00
C SER A 235 11.47 -5.69 3.68
N GLN A 236 10.21 -5.97 3.33
CA GLN A 236 9.58 -5.37 2.15
C GLN A 236 9.45 -3.85 2.29
N MET A 237 9.09 -3.36 3.48
CA MET A 237 9.01 -1.92 3.75
C MET A 237 10.37 -1.23 3.53
N GLN A 238 11.46 -1.85 4.02
CA GLN A 238 12.82 -1.39 3.74
C GLN A 238 13.12 -1.35 2.22
N CYS A 239 12.84 -2.45 1.51
CA CYS A 239 13.11 -2.54 0.08
C CYS A 239 12.35 -1.49 -0.74
N TRP A 240 11.06 -1.28 -0.45
CA TRP A 240 10.27 -0.28 -1.16
C TRP A 240 10.72 1.15 -0.87
N SER A 241 11.19 1.41 0.35
CA SER A 241 11.78 2.70 0.71
C SER A 241 13.08 2.97 -0.05
N LEU A 242 13.95 1.95 -0.16
CA LEU A 242 15.16 2.01 -0.96
C LEU A 242 14.86 2.14 -2.46
N HIS A 243 13.81 1.48 -2.95
CA HIS A 243 13.33 1.65 -4.33
C HIS A 243 12.88 3.07 -4.61
N LEU A 244 12.13 3.69 -3.70
CA LEU A 244 11.75 5.10 -3.82
C LEU A 244 13.00 6.00 -3.86
N LEU A 245 13.96 5.78 -2.96
CA LEU A 245 15.25 6.50 -2.97
C LEU A 245 16.02 6.30 -4.28
N ASN A 246 15.98 5.10 -4.87
CA ASN A 246 16.57 4.85 -6.18
C ASN A 246 15.94 5.72 -7.28
N CYS A 247 14.62 5.88 -7.27
CA CYS A 247 13.93 6.76 -8.21
C CYS A 247 14.50 8.19 -8.13
N PHE A 248 14.56 8.77 -6.92
CA PHE A 248 15.12 10.11 -6.69
C PHE A 248 16.60 10.20 -7.08
N ALA A 249 17.43 9.25 -6.63
CA ALA A 249 18.87 9.25 -6.93
C ALA A 249 19.16 9.12 -8.43
N SER A 250 18.36 8.31 -9.16
CA SER A 250 18.50 8.14 -10.61
C SER A 250 18.22 9.43 -11.40
N LYS A 251 17.38 10.31 -10.83
CA LYS A 251 17.05 11.65 -11.35
C LYS A 251 17.88 12.76 -10.74
N GLU A 252 18.92 12.42 -9.97
CA GLU A 252 19.82 13.36 -9.30
C GLU A 252 19.11 14.29 -8.30
N ARG A 253 17.95 13.88 -7.79
CA ARG A 253 17.18 14.62 -6.79
C ARG A 253 17.53 14.12 -5.39
N GLY A 254 17.63 15.04 -4.43
CA GLY A 254 17.89 14.70 -3.01
C GLY A 254 19.28 14.10 -2.71
N LEU A 255 20.22 14.14 -3.66
CA LEU A 255 21.55 13.52 -3.48
C LEU A 255 22.31 14.07 -2.26
N GLY A 256 22.11 15.34 -1.91
CA GLY A 256 22.73 15.96 -0.73
C GLY A 256 22.31 15.31 0.59
N LEU A 257 21.11 14.71 0.64
CA LEU A 257 20.58 13.99 1.79
C LEU A 257 21.04 12.53 1.78
N ILE A 258 20.87 11.86 0.63
CA ILE A 258 21.20 10.44 0.48
C ILE A 258 22.69 10.18 0.69
N LEU A 259 23.56 11.14 0.34
CA LEU A 259 25.02 11.04 0.48
C LEU A 259 25.55 11.54 1.83
N GLN A 260 24.69 11.72 2.84
CA GLN A 260 25.13 11.99 4.21
C GLN A 260 25.79 10.74 4.81
N ASP A 261 26.88 10.94 5.56
CA ASP A 261 27.71 9.84 6.06
C ASP A 261 26.91 8.88 6.95
N GLU A 262 25.98 9.41 7.74
CA GLU A 262 25.08 8.63 8.60
C GLU A 262 24.28 7.61 7.80
N PHE A 263 23.59 8.05 6.75
CA PHE A 263 22.77 7.16 5.93
C PHE A 263 23.61 6.21 5.08
N LEU A 264 24.77 6.67 4.57
CA LEU A 264 25.68 5.81 3.81
C LEU A 264 26.18 4.61 4.63
N ARG A 265 26.45 4.79 5.92
CA ARG A 265 26.78 3.68 6.82
C ARG A 265 25.62 2.71 7.00
N ASP A 266 24.41 3.24 7.19
CA ASP A 266 23.22 2.41 7.38
C ASP A 266 22.90 1.56 6.13
N ILE A 267 23.00 2.15 4.93
CA ILE A 267 22.65 1.46 3.66
C ILE A 267 23.40 0.13 3.50
N CYS A 268 24.67 0.05 3.93
CA CYS A 268 25.47 -1.17 3.86
C CYS A 268 24.87 -2.32 4.68
N GLY A 269 24.09 -2.01 5.72
CA GLY A 269 23.36 -2.97 6.54
C GLY A 269 21.95 -3.31 6.04
N MET A 270 21.46 -2.64 5.00
CA MET A 270 20.09 -2.80 4.52
C MET A 270 20.01 -3.85 3.41
N TRP A 271 19.92 -5.12 3.81
CA TRP A 271 19.95 -6.26 2.87
C TRP A 271 18.58 -6.62 2.28
N GLY A 272 17.48 -6.00 2.74
CA GLY A 272 16.16 -6.32 2.20
C GLY A 272 15.70 -7.76 2.48
N GLY A 273 16.24 -8.35 3.55
CA GLY A 273 15.87 -9.63 4.17
C GLY A 273 16.22 -10.88 3.35
N ILE A 274 16.34 -12.01 4.06
CA ILE A 274 16.76 -13.31 3.50
C ILE A 274 15.76 -13.85 2.46
N THR A 275 14.50 -13.42 2.51
CA THR A 275 13.42 -13.95 1.65
C THR A 275 13.35 -13.31 0.26
N SER A 276 14.17 -12.29 -0.03
CA SER A 276 14.13 -11.56 -1.29
C SER A 276 15.47 -11.66 -2.02
N GLU A 277 15.80 -12.86 -2.52
CA GLU A 277 17.06 -13.14 -3.23
C GLU A 277 17.30 -12.22 -4.46
N ASN A 278 16.25 -11.63 -5.01
CA ASN A 278 16.31 -10.70 -6.15
C ASN A 278 16.15 -9.22 -5.76
N SER A 279 16.07 -8.87 -4.47
CA SER A 279 16.05 -7.46 -4.06
C SER A 279 17.39 -6.81 -4.35
N SER A 280 17.35 -5.68 -5.05
CA SER A 280 18.56 -4.86 -5.18
C SER A 280 18.99 -4.27 -3.83
N ALA A 281 18.06 -4.14 -2.86
CA ALA A 281 18.31 -3.69 -1.48
C ALA A 281 19.24 -2.46 -1.41
N GLY A 282 20.01 -2.32 -0.33
CA GLY A 282 20.95 -1.20 -0.17
C GLY A 282 22.03 -1.18 -1.26
N ILE A 283 22.45 -2.35 -1.74
CA ILE A 283 23.44 -2.49 -2.83
C ILE A 283 22.95 -1.82 -4.11
N GLY A 284 21.67 -1.91 -4.41
CA GLY A 284 21.02 -1.27 -5.56
C GLY A 284 21.20 0.23 -5.51
N LEU A 285 20.90 0.83 -4.36
CA LEU A 285 21.07 2.26 -4.13
C LEU A 285 22.53 2.68 -4.20
N MET A 286 23.44 1.94 -3.55
CA MET A 286 24.88 2.21 -3.66
C MET A 286 25.36 2.18 -5.12
N ARG A 287 24.88 1.22 -5.91
CA ARG A 287 25.22 1.11 -7.33
C ARG A 287 24.74 2.33 -8.13
N ILE A 288 23.51 2.79 -7.90
CA ILE A 288 22.97 3.99 -8.55
C ILE A 288 23.81 5.22 -8.19
N LEU A 289 24.13 5.41 -6.91
CA LEU A 289 24.95 6.52 -6.43
C LEU A 289 26.36 6.50 -7.06
N CYS A 290 26.96 5.32 -7.23
CA CYS A 290 28.27 5.14 -7.85
C CYS A 290 28.33 5.46 -9.36
N TYR A 291 27.20 5.55 -10.06
CA TYR A 291 27.22 6.02 -11.44
C TYR A 291 27.65 7.49 -11.56
N LYS A 292 27.56 8.26 -10.48
CA LYS A 292 27.93 9.67 -10.43
C LYS A 292 29.26 9.88 -9.70
N ALA A 293 30.05 10.86 -10.15
CA ALA A 293 31.35 11.17 -9.55
C ALA A 293 31.22 11.59 -8.08
N LEU A 294 30.21 12.41 -7.76
CA LEU A 294 29.91 12.83 -6.39
C LEU A 294 29.63 11.62 -5.49
N GLY A 295 28.77 10.69 -5.93
CA GLY A 295 28.45 9.48 -5.17
C GLY A 295 29.67 8.59 -4.95
N ARG A 296 30.50 8.36 -5.97
CA ARG A 296 31.76 7.60 -5.81
C ARG A 296 32.69 8.24 -4.78
N ASN A 297 32.87 9.56 -4.84
CA ASN A 297 33.76 10.28 -3.93
C ASN A 297 33.25 10.22 -2.49
N ARG A 298 31.95 10.37 -2.28
CA ARG A 298 31.33 10.30 -0.95
C ARG A 298 31.39 8.89 -0.38
N ILE A 299 31.05 7.87 -1.16
CA ILE A 299 31.13 6.46 -0.74
C ILE A 299 32.58 6.06 -0.44
N ALA A 300 33.55 6.39 -1.30
CA ALA A 300 34.96 6.08 -1.04
C ALA A 300 35.55 6.87 0.14
N GLY A 301 34.98 8.04 0.44
CA GLY A 301 35.36 8.87 1.58
C GLY A 301 34.68 8.48 2.90
N CYS A 302 33.61 7.69 2.86
CA CYS A 302 32.93 7.16 4.04
C CYS A 302 33.85 6.13 4.69
N ARG A 303 34.38 6.47 5.88
CA ARG A 303 35.32 5.63 6.63
C ARG A 303 34.57 4.90 7.73
N GLU A 304 33.84 3.87 7.36
CA GLU A 304 33.16 2.84 8.18
C GLU A 304 32.36 1.95 7.22
#